data_AF-A0AAW2DBC6-F1
#
_entry.id   AF-A0AAW2DBC6-F1
#
_cell.length_a   1.000
_cell.length_b   1.000
_cell.length_c   1.000
_cell.angle_alpha   90.00
_cell.angle_beta   90.00
_cell.angle_gamma   90.00
#
_symmetry.space_group_name_H-M   'P 1'
#
loop_
_entity.id
_entity.type
_entity.pdbx_description
1 polymer ?
#
loop_
_entity_poly.entity_id
_entity_poly.type
_entity_poly.pdbx_seq_one_letter_code
_entity_poly.pdbx_strand_id
1 'polypeptide(L)'
;MNRSYKSYRSSLKKKWFKPFEEDPEEALEILPPNMADDDWNYLVNLWSNKDWKRKKTGEDPSRLQLFEITHTRSNGQATNETTQEVLMTFTRLAAEVAEGSLQMSGDEMFVEVFGPEHHGRVRGYGDGISPTELWGSSSSTICDLQRQLKEYEERRKENEANLLSFIDLFSDKNLTDKIEIYCDEKLKALFDGKRIKLDILENWETANFVNTSNCNLKCLA
;
A
#
# COMPACT_ATOMS: atom_id res chain seq x y z
N MET A 1 55.83 3.69 -11.52
CA MET A 1 54.44 3.17 -11.54
C MET A 1 53.59 4.06 -10.64
N ASN A 2 52.81 4.97 -11.22
CA ASN A 2 51.96 5.88 -10.46
C ASN A 2 50.70 5.10 -10.05
N ARG A 3 50.64 4.57 -8.83
CA ARG A 3 49.42 3.94 -8.32
C ARG A 3 48.38 5.06 -8.23
N SER A 4 47.32 4.97 -9.01
CA SER A 4 46.22 5.94 -8.91
C SER A 4 45.74 6.01 -7.45
N TYR A 5 45.36 7.21 -6.99
CA TYR A 5 44.81 7.40 -5.64
C TYR A 5 43.68 6.39 -5.34
N LYS A 6 42.90 6.01 -6.36
CA LYS A 6 41.87 4.96 -6.31
C LYS A 6 42.43 3.58 -5.94
N SER A 7 43.55 3.16 -6.55
CA SER A 7 44.21 1.89 -6.26
C SER A 7 44.84 1.88 -4.85
N TYR A 8 45.47 2.99 -4.46
CA TYR A 8 46.01 3.17 -3.11
C TYR A 8 44.91 3.06 -2.05
N ARG A 9 43.83 3.83 -2.21
CA ARG A 9 42.66 3.82 -1.32
C ARG A 9 41.99 2.45 -1.21
N SER A 10 41.88 1.71 -2.32
CA SER A 10 41.36 0.33 -2.32
C SER A 10 42.27 -0.63 -1.54
N SER A 11 43.59 -0.52 -1.73
CA SER A 11 44.55 -1.35 -1.00
C SER A 11 44.56 -1.08 0.49
N LEU A 12 44.32 0.18 0.90
CA LEU A 12 44.19 0.56 2.29
C LEU A 12 42.94 -0.05 2.93
N LYS A 13 41.78 0.09 2.25
CA LYS A 13 40.53 -0.51 2.72
C LYS A 13 40.67 -2.02 2.95
N LYS A 14 41.31 -2.74 2.00
CA LYS A 14 41.46 -4.20 2.11
C LYS A 14 42.39 -4.64 3.25
N LYS A 15 43.45 -3.87 3.53
CA LYS A 15 44.48 -4.25 4.50
C LYS A 15 44.18 -3.80 5.92
N TRP A 16 43.56 -2.64 6.07
CA TRP A 16 43.47 -1.93 7.34
C TRP A 16 42.03 -1.66 7.80
N PHE A 17 41.04 -1.76 6.90
CA PHE A 17 39.63 -1.56 7.25
C PHE A 17 38.88 -2.91 7.30
N LYS A 18 38.53 -3.36 8.51
CA LYS A 18 37.57 -4.45 8.72
C LYS A 18 36.17 -3.84 8.76
N PRO A 19 35.19 -4.32 7.96
CA PRO A 19 33.81 -3.87 8.10
C PRO A 19 33.29 -4.34 9.46
N PHE A 20 33.24 -3.45 10.45
CA PHE A 20 32.60 -3.73 11.73
C PHE A 20 31.10 -3.41 11.63
N GLU A 21 30.28 -4.35 12.08
CA GLU A 21 28.83 -4.15 12.19
C GLU A 21 28.45 -3.36 13.46
N GLU A 22 29.36 -3.17 14.42
CA GLU A 22 28.98 -2.63 15.75
C GLU A 22 29.81 -1.43 16.27
N ASP A 23 31.07 -1.18 15.86
CA ASP A 23 31.81 -0.01 16.39
C ASP A 23 32.89 0.56 15.43
N PRO A 24 32.80 1.84 15.00
CA PRO A 24 33.83 2.52 14.22
C PRO A 24 35.07 2.97 15.01
N GLU A 25 35.05 2.96 16.35
CA GLU A 25 36.15 3.50 17.18
C GLU A 25 37.42 2.63 17.09
N GLU A 26 37.29 1.31 17.02
CA GLU A 26 38.42 0.36 16.88
C GLU A 26 39.18 0.52 15.55
N ALA A 27 38.52 1.01 14.50
CA ALA A 27 39.14 1.25 13.20
C ALA A 27 39.97 2.54 13.14
N LEU A 28 39.69 3.51 14.02
CA LEU A 28 40.45 4.76 14.11
C LEU A 28 41.82 4.55 14.76
N GLU A 29 41.97 3.55 15.62
CA GLU A 29 43.23 3.24 16.30
C GLU A 29 44.25 2.51 15.40
N ILE A 30 43.81 1.88 14.30
CA ILE A 30 44.68 1.16 13.37
C ILE A 30 45.21 2.13 12.29
N LEU A 31 46.20 2.95 12.64
CA LEU A 31 46.81 3.91 11.71
C LEU A 31 47.76 3.21 10.71
N PRO A 32 47.51 3.29 9.38
CA PRO A 32 48.45 2.78 8.40
C PRO A 32 49.79 3.55 8.43
N PRO A 33 50.93 2.88 8.25
CA PRO A 33 52.24 3.54 8.24
C PRO A 33 52.34 4.54 7.08
N ASN A 34 52.78 5.77 7.40
CA ASN A 34 52.90 6.94 6.49
C ASN A 34 51.57 7.58 6.06
N MET A 35 50.53 7.52 6.88
CA MET A 35 49.28 8.25 6.68
C MET A 35 49.05 9.24 7.81
N ALA A 36 48.59 10.45 7.49
CA ALA A 36 48.21 11.44 8.49
C ALA A 36 46.90 11.06 9.19
N ASP A 37 46.78 11.36 10.48
CA ASP A 37 45.63 11.02 11.31
C ASP A 37 44.32 11.59 10.73
N ASP A 38 44.36 12.85 10.27
CA ASP A 38 43.20 13.51 9.65
C ASP A 38 42.72 12.81 8.37
N ASP A 39 43.66 12.32 7.54
CA ASP A 39 43.35 11.61 6.30
C ASP A 39 42.77 10.21 6.59
N TRP A 40 43.28 9.52 7.61
CA TRP A 40 42.75 8.23 8.04
C TRP A 40 41.36 8.37 8.66
N ASN A 41 41.19 9.35 9.56
CA ASN A 41 39.90 9.68 10.18
C ASN A 41 38.83 10.01 9.12
N TYR A 42 39.19 10.78 8.09
CA TYR A 42 38.31 11.05 6.95
C TYR A 42 37.94 9.78 6.19
N LEU A 43 38.89 8.89 5.92
CA LEU A 43 38.65 7.64 5.18
C LEU A 43 37.82 6.62 5.98
N VAL A 44 38.11 6.46 7.27
CA VAL A 44 37.36 5.60 8.19
C VAL A 44 35.94 6.12 8.33
N ASN A 45 35.74 7.43 8.58
CA ASN A 45 34.40 8.02 8.58
C ASN A 45 33.71 7.78 7.23
N LEU A 46 34.38 8.01 6.10
CA LEU A 46 33.78 7.79 4.76
C LEU A 46 33.41 6.32 4.48
N TRP A 47 34.07 5.33 5.11
CA TRP A 47 33.75 3.91 4.95
C TRP A 47 32.79 3.36 6.01
N SER A 48 32.84 3.88 7.24
CA SER A 48 31.97 3.52 8.37
C SER A 48 30.61 4.21 8.30
N ASN A 49 30.55 5.38 7.68
CA ASN A 49 29.32 6.11 7.40
C ASN A 49 28.58 5.39 6.26
N LYS A 50 27.82 4.34 6.58
CA LYS A 50 26.84 3.71 5.68
C LYS A 50 25.87 4.74 5.06
N ASP A 51 25.82 5.95 5.62
CA ASP A 51 24.86 6.99 5.25
C ASP A 51 25.25 7.89 4.09
N TRP A 52 26.46 7.80 3.51
CA TRP A 52 26.74 8.61 2.31
C TRP A 52 25.79 8.30 1.12
N LYS A 53 25.02 7.20 1.21
CA LYS A 53 23.85 6.92 0.38
C LYS A 53 22.50 6.82 1.13
N ARG A 54 22.47 6.55 2.45
CA ARG A 54 21.21 6.40 3.23
C ARG A 54 20.65 7.70 3.82
N LYS A 55 21.39 8.83 3.76
CA LYS A 55 21.10 10.07 4.51
C LYS A 55 19.86 10.89 4.12
N LYS A 56 18.99 10.46 3.21
CA LYS A 56 17.71 11.17 2.96
C LYS A 56 16.46 10.42 3.43
N THR A 57 16.45 9.08 3.40
CA THR A 57 15.20 8.32 3.56
C THR A 57 15.31 7.13 4.52
N GLY A 58 16.52 6.70 4.90
CA GLY A 58 16.71 5.49 5.73
C GLY A 58 16.46 4.16 5.01
N GLU A 59 15.85 4.19 3.83
CA GLU A 59 15.60 3.04 2.96
C GLU A 59 16.68 2.87 1.89
N ASP A 60 16.85 1.64 1.39
CA ASP A 60 17.72 1.40 0.23
C ASP A 60 17.06 2.02 -1.02
N PRO A 61 17.79 2.87 -1.77
CA PRO A 61 17.20 3.60 -2.89
C PRO A 61 16.71 2.62 -3.96
N SER A 62 15.54 2.90 -4.52
CA SER A 62 15.02 2.13 -5.66
C SER A 62 15.96 2.26 -6.86
N ARG A 63 15.89 1.32 -7.82
CA ARG A 63 16.71 1.38 -9.04
C ARG A 63 16.51 2.69 -9.83
N LEU A 64 15.29 3.22 -9.83
CA LEU A 64 14.96 4.53 -10.41
C LEU A 64 15.66 5.68 -9.67
N GLN A 65 15.58 5.69 -8.33
CA GLN A 65 16.26 6.69 -7.51
C GLN A 65 17.77 6.61 -7.66
N LEU A 66 18.32 5.39 -7.75
CA LEU A 66 19.75 5.18 -7.95
C LEU A 66 20.19 5.75 -9.30
N PHE A 67 19.40 5.56 -10.35
CA PHE A 67 19.66 6.15 -11.67
C PHE A 67 19.65 7.68 -11.60
N GLU A 68 18.61 8.26 -11.00
CA GLU A 68 18.49 9.71 -10.80
C GLU A 68 19.71 10.28 -10.06
N ILE A 69 20.08 9.70 -8.92
CA ILE A 69 21.21 10.16 -8.11
C ILE A 69 22.54 10.06 -8.88
N THR A 70 22.73 9.00 -9.67
CA THR A 70 24.01 8.75 -10.37
C THR A 70 24.14 9.53 -11.68
N HIS A 71 23.02 9.94 -12.29
CA HIS A 71 23.00 10.61 -13.58
C HIS A 71 22.54 12.08 -13.53
N THR A 72 22.24 12.59 -12.33
CA THR A 72 22.05 14.03 -12.06
C THR A 72 23.28 14.64 -11.40
N ARG A 73 23.54 15.90 -11.72
CA ARG A 73 24.58 16.72 -11.08
C ARG A 73 24.07 17.26 -9.75
N SER A 74 24.95 17.79 -8.92
CA SER A 74 24.58 18.40 -7.63
C SER A 74 23.60 19.58 -7.74
N ASN A 75 23.52 20.21 -8.92
CA ASN A 75 22.54 21.26 -9.23
C ASN A 75 21.18 20.72 -9.71
N GLY A 76 20.98 19.39 -9.72
CA GLY A 76 19.76 18.73 -10.18
C GLY A 76 19.64 18.56 -11.70
N GLN A 77 20.61 19.03 -12.48
CA GLN A 77 20.56 18.90 -13.94
C GLN A 77 21.09 17.53 -14.38
N ALA A 78 20.46 16.94 -15.41
CA ALA A 78 20.97 15.75 -16.07
C ALA A 78 22.40 15.96 -16.59
N THR A 79 23.19 14.89 -16.60
CA THR A 79 24.58 14.95 -17.05
C THR A 79 24.71 15.19 -18.56
N ASN A 80 23.79 14.65 -19.36
CA ASN A 80 23.68 14.78 -20.82
C ASN A 80 22.21 14.77 -21.28
N GLU A 81 21.98 15.05 -22.56
CA GLU A 81 20.63 15.12 -23.17
C GLU A 81 19.89 13.78 -23.12
N THR A 82 20.56 12.68 -23.47
CA THR A 82 19.97 11.33 -23.40
C THR A 82 19.49 10.96 -21.98
N THR A 83 20.25 11.32 -20.96
CA THR A 83 19.85 11.13 -19.56
C THR A 83 18.62 11.95 -19.24
N GLN A 84 18.54 13.18 -19.75
CA GLN A 84 17.38 14.03 -19.55
C GLN A 84 16.12 13.39 -20.14
N GLU A 85 16.20 12.85 -21.36
CA GLU A 85 15.10 12.12 -22.00
C GLU A 85 14.66 10.92 -21.15
N VAL A 86 15.62 10.11 -20.69
CA VAL A 86 15.36 8.96 -19.81
C VAL A 86 14.66 9.40 -18.51
N LEU A 87 15.16 10.44 -17.84
CA LEU A 87 14.53 10.94 -16.61
C LEU A 87 13.11 11.44 -16.87
N MET A 88 12.87 12.16 -17.97
CA MET A 88 11.53 12.60 -18.36
C MET A 88 10.60 11.42 -18.64
N THR A 89 11.09 10.35 -19.27
CA THR A 89 10.29 9.14 -19.48
C THR A 89 9.92 8.46 -18.16
N PHE A 90 10.84 8.40 -17.19
CA PHE A 90 10.53 7.87 -15.86
C PHE A 90 9.51 8.72 -15.12
N THR A 91 9.64 10.06 -15.16
CA THR A 91 8.64 10.95 -14.56
C THR A 91 7.26 10.76 -15.17
N ARG A 92 7.16 10.60 -16.49
CA ARG A 92 5.90 10.33 -17.19
C ARG A 92 5.27 9.01 -16.74
N LEU A 93 6.03 7.91 -16.75
CA LEU A 93 5.54 6.61 -16.31
C LEU A 93 5.10 6.63 -14.84
N ALA A 94 5.87 7.29 -13.98
CA ALA A 94 5.51 7.42 -12.57
C ALA A 94 4.20 8.21 -12.36
N ALA A 95 3.94 9.24 -13.18
CA ALA A 95 2.67 9.98 -13.15
C ALA A 95 1.49 9.10 -13.60
N GLU A 96 1.64 8.36 -14.68
CA GLU A 96 0.60 7.43 -15.19
C GLU A 96 0.24 6.34 -14.17
N VAL A 97 1.23 5.89 -13.38
CA VAL A 97 1.03 4.94 -12.28
C VAL A 97 0.31 5.58 -11.10
N ALA A 98 0.69 6.81 -10.73
CA ALA A 98 0.04 7.54 -9.65
C ALA A 98 -1.43 7.88 -9.96
N GLU A 99 -1.74 8.15 -11.23
CA GLU A 99 -3.10 8.35 -11.73
C GLU A 99 -3.89 7.04 -11.84
N GLY A 100 -3.24 5.89 -11.66
CA GLY A 100 -3.85 4.56 -11.74
C GLY A 100 -4.11 4.08 -13.17
N SER A 101 -3.66 4.82 -14.19
CA SER A 101 -3.78 4.45 -15.60
C SER A 101 -2.88 3.26 -15.96
N LEU A 102 -1.79 3.06 -15.22
CA LEU A 102 -0.88 1.93 -15.36
C LEU A 102 -0.62 1.30 -13.98
N GLN A 103 -0.56 -0.02 -13.94
CA GLN A 103 -0.09 -0.76 -12.77
C GLN A 103 1.27 -1.34 -13.12
N MET A 104 2.33 -0.59 -12.80
CA MET A 104 3.69 -1.02 -13.09
C MET A 104 4.63 -0.75 -11.92
N SER A 105 5.53 -1.69 -11.64
CA SER A 105 6.57 -1.55 -10.63
C SER A 105 7.73 -0.68 -11.14
N GLY A 106 8.55 -0.16 -10.23
CA GLY A 106 9.75 0.59 -10.60
C GLY A 106 10.73 -0.22 -11.47
N ASP A 107 10.76 -1.54 -11.29
CA ASP A 107 11.60 -2.42 -12.12
C ASP A 107 11.03 -2.62 -13.53
N GLU A 108 9.71 -2.69 -13.66
CA GLU A 108 9.04 -2.75 -14.96
C GLU A 108 9.22 -1.44 -15.74
N MET A 109 9.16 -0.28 -15.08
CA MET A 109 9.49 1.00 -15.73
C MET A 109 10.92 1.01 -16.28
N PHE A 110 11.86 0.43 -15.53
CA PHE A 110 13.26 0.39 -15.96
C PHE A 110 13.46 -0.53 -17.18
N VAL A 111 12.74 -1.66 -17.23
CA VAL A 111 12.72 -2.55 -18.40
C VAL A 111 12.04 -1.90 -19.59
N GLU A 112 10.98 -1.11 -19.40
CA GLU A 112 10.33 -0.38 -20.48
C GLU A 112 11.28 0.64 -21.14
N VAL A 113 12.05 1.37 -20.33
CA VAL A 113 12.95 2.42 -20.82
C VAL A 113 14.25 1.88 -21.42
N PHE A 114 14.84 0.85 -20.80
CA PHE A 114 16.15 0.32 -21.24
C PHE A 114 16.07 -1.01 -21.99
N GLY A 115 14.89 -1.61 -22.07
CA GLY A 115 14.68 -2.95 -22.59
C GLY A 115 15.02 -4.06 -21.57
N PRO A 116 14.89 -5.32 -22.01
CA PRO A 116 15.20 -6.48 -21.18
C PRO A 116 16.63 -6.45 -20.62
N GLU A 117 16.77 -7.06 -19.44
CA GLU A 117 18.06 -7.17 -18.76
C GLU A 117 19.03 -8.09 -19.52
N HIS A 118 20.33 -7.82 -19.42
CA HIS A 118 21.33 -8.67 -20.05
C HIS A 118 21.57 -9.96 -19.26
N HIS A 119 22.03 -11.01 -19.95
CA HIS A 119 22.32 -12.27 -19.28
C HIS A 119 23.45 -12.11 -18.24
N GLY A 120 23.17 -12.51 -17.00
CA GLY A 120 24.15 -12.61 -15.92
C GLY A 120 24.49 -11.30 -15.19
N ARG A 121 23.87 -10.17 -15.52
CA ARG A 121 24.12 -8.88 -14.86
C ARG A 121 22.85 -8.04 -14.80
N VAL A 122 22.64 -7.31 -13.71
CA VAL A 122 21.52 -6.35 -13.57
C VAL A 122 22.01 -4.91 -13.79
N ARG A 123 21.38 -4.17 -14.72
CA ARG A 123 21.66 -2.74 -14.95
C ARG A 123 21.38 -1.91 -13.69
N GLY A 124 22.20 -0.89 -13.47
CA GLY A 124 22.06 0.07 -12.36
C GLY A 124 22.69 -0.36 -11.03
N TYR A 125 22.89 -1.67 -10.81
CA TYR A 125 23.44 -2.19 -9.55
C TYR A 125 24.97 -2.31 -9.51
N GLY A 126 25.65 -2.05 -10.64
CA GLY A 126 27.10 -2.13 -10.76
C GLY A 126 27.60 -3.51 -11.16
N ASP A 127 28.90 -3.75 -11.04
CA ASP A 127 29.53 -5.01 -11.41
C ASP A 127 29.30 -6.05 -10.30
N GLY A 128 28.73 -7.21 -10.65
CA GLY A 128 28.69 -8.38 -9.77
C GLY A 128 27.33 -8.83 -9.24
N ILE A 129 26.23 -8.11 -9.47
CA ILE A 129 24.88 -8.58 -9.08
C ILE A 129 24.22 -9.26 -10.28
N SER A 130 23.93 -10.56 -10.14
CA SER A 130 23.20 -11.32 -11.14
C SER A 130 21.67 -11.24 -10.90
N PRO A 131 20.85 -11.37 -11.96
CA PRO A 131 19.39 -11.45 -11.83
C PRO A 131 18.93 -12.51 -10.82
N THR A 132 19.63 -13.66 -10.79
CA THR A 132 19.32 -14.79 -9.92
C THR A 132 19.56 -14.48 -8.44
N GLU A 133 20.57 -13.67 -8.11
CA GLU A 133 20.84 -13.25 -6.73
C GLU A 133 19.86 -12.18 -6.26
N LEU A 134 19.43 -11.29 -7.16
CA LEU A 134 18.56 -10.17 -6.82
C LEU A 134 17.08 -10.58 -6.75
N TRP A 135 16.59 -11.28 -7.77
CA TRP A 135 15.18 -11.64 -7.92
C TRP A 135 14.91 -13.13 -7.65
N GLY A 136 15.95 -13.89 -7.30
CA GLY A 136 15.87 -15.34 -7.17
C GLY A 136 15.92 -16.05 -8.52
N SER A 137 15.95 -17.38 -8.47
CA SER A 137 15.84 -18.21 -9.66
C SER A 137 14.49 -18.00 -10.34
N SER A 138 14.50 -17.36 -11.51
CA SER A 138 13.34 -17.28 -12.41
C SER A 138 13.19 -18.60 -13.18
N SER A 139 12.86 -19.67 -12.45
CA SER A 139 12.38 -20.90 -13.07
C SER A 139 11.07 -20.61 -13.79
N SER A 140 10.84 -21.22 -14.96
CA SER A 140 9.55 -21.14 -15.66
C SER A 140 8.38 -21.50 -14.73
N THR A 141 8.60 -22.45 -13.81
CA THR A 141 7.63 -22.84 -12.78
C THR A 141 7.25 -21.70 -11.85
N ILE A 142 8.21 -20.86 -11.46
CA ILE A 142 7.98 -19.73 -10.55
C ILE A 142 7.16 -18.64 -11.27
N CYS A 143 7.49 -18.34 -12.53
CA CYS A 143 6.71 -17.42 -13.34
C CYS A 143 5.27 -17.91 -13.57
N ASP A 144 5.11 -19.21 -13.86
CA ASP A 144 3.78 -19.83 -14.04
C ASP A 144 2.93 -19.75 -12.77
N LEU A 145 3.53 -20.00 -11.60
CA LEU A 145 2.86 -19.88 -10.30
C LEU A 145 2.47 -18.44 -9.97
N GLN A 146 3.34 -17.46 -10.24
CA GLN A 146 3.04 -16.05 -10.04
C GLN A 146 1.88 -15.58 -10.93
N ARG A 147 1.85 -16.02 -12.20
CA ARG A 147 0.73 -15.74 -13.11
C ARG A 147 -0.57 -16.34 -12.57
N GLN A 148 -0.54 -17.62 -12.16
CA GLN A 148 -1.71 -18.27 -11.57
C GLN A 148 -2.23 -17.53 -10.34
N LEU A 149 -1.35 -17.12 -9.43
CA LEU A 149 -1.75 -16.35 -8.24
C LEU A 149 -2.46 -15.05 -8.61
N LYS A 150 -1.93 -14.31 -9.57
CA LYS A 150 -2.56 -13.07 -10.05
C LYS A 150 -3.95 -13.34 -10.65
N GLU A 151 -4.08 -14.36 -11.49
CA GLU A 151 -5.37 -14.78 -12.06
C GLU A 151 -6.36 -15.22 -10.97
N TYR A 152 -5.90 -15.94 -9.94
CA TYR A 152 -6.74 -16.34 -8.80
C TYR A 152 -7.20 -15.13 -7.98
N GLU A 153 -6.34 -14.15 -7.76
CA GLU A 153 -6.67 -12.91 -7.06
C GLU A 153 -7.68 -12.06 -7.83
N GLU A 154 -7.50 -11.92 -9.14
CA GLU A 154 -8.45 -11.22 -10.01
C GLU A 154 -9.81 -11.92 -9.99
N ARG A 155 -9.83 -13.27 -10.12
CA ARG A 155 -11.07 -14.05 -10.03
C ARG A 155 -11.72 -13.94 -8.65
N ARG A 156 -10.93 -13.85 -7.57
CA ARG A 156 -11.46 -13.60 -6.21
C ARG A 156 -12.15 -12.24 -6.14
N LYS A 157 -11.52 -11.19 -6.66
CA LYS A 157 -12.10 -9.83 -6.70
C LYS A 157 -13.36 -9.78 -7.56
N GLU A 158 -13.36 -10.45 -8.71
CA GLU A 158 -14.51 -10.55 -9.58
C GLU A 158 -15.67 -11.29 -8.89
N ASN A 159 -15.38 -12.44 -8.28
CA ASN A 159 -16.38 -13.19 -7.52
C ASN A 159 -16.93 -12.38 -6.35
N GLU A 160 -16.08 -11.63 -5.64
CA GLU A 160 -16.49 -10.75 -4.55
C GLU A 160 -17.39 -9.60 -5.06
N ALA A 161 -17.02 -8.96 -6.16
CA ALA A 161 -17.84 -7.93 -6.80
C ALA A 161 -19.18 -8.50 -7.32
N ASN A 162 -19.16 -9.70 -7.91
CA ASN A 162 -20.36 -10.40 -8.34
C ASN A 162 -21.27 -10.74 -7.15
N LEU A 163 -20.71 -11.22 -6.03
CA LEU A 163 -21.46 -11.47 -4.81
C LEU A 163 -22.06 -10.18 -4.23
N LEU A 164 -21.30 -9.09 -4.19
CA LEU A 164 -21.81 -7.78 -3.73
C LEU A 164 -22.93 -7.28 -4.64
N SER A 165 -22.79 -7.39 -5.96
CA SER A 165 -23.84 -7.03 -6.91
C SER A 165 -25.11 -7.88 -6.75
N PHE A 166 -24.94 -9.17 -6.43
CA PHE A 166 -26.05 -10.07 -6.17
C PHE A 166 -26.76 -9.72 -4.86
N ILE A 167 -26.00 -9.39 -3.81
CA ILE A 167 -26.53 -8.92 -2.52
C ILE A 167 -27.28 -7.59 -2.70
N ASP A 168 -26.76 -6.66 -3.49
CA ASP A 168 -27.42 -5.38 -3.80
C ASP A 168 -28.72 -5.60 -4.58
N LEU A 169 -28.72 -6.53 -5.54
CA LEU A 169 -29.90 -6.89 -6.33
C LEU A 169 -30.98 -7.57 -5.46
N PHE A 170 -30.57 -8.41 -4.49
CA PHE A 170 -31.49 -9.08 -3.56
C PHE A 170 -31.88 -8.22 -2.36
N SER A 171 -31.10 -7.18 -2.06
CA SER A 171 -31.47 -6.08 -1.16
C SER A 171 -32.40 -5.09 -1.85
N ASP A 172 -33.20 -5.56 -2.81
CA ASP A 172 -34.35 -4.88 -3.36
C ASP A 172 -35.15 -4.30 -2.20
N LYS A 173 -34.89 -3.01 -1.92
CA LYS A 173 -35.60 -2.20 -0.94
C LYS A 173 -37.11 -2.37 -1.13
N ASN A 174 -37.54 -2.61 -2.36
CA ASN A 174 -38.92 -2.87 -2.71
C ASN A 174 -39.57 -4.04 -1.96
N LEU A 175 -38.90 -5.16 -1.68
CA LEU A 175 -39.51 -6.30 -0.97
C LEU A 175 -39.47 -6.10 0.55
N THR A 176 -38.35 -5.61 1.09
CA THR A 176 -38.23 -5.28 2.51
C THR A 176 -39.17 -4.13 2.89
N ASP A 177 -39.22 -3.07 2.09
CA ASP A 177 -40.12 -1.92 2.29
C ASP A 177 -41.58 -2.35 2.12
N LYS A 178 -41.91 -3.26 1.18
CA LYS A 178 -43.28 -3.81 1.06
C LYS A 178 -43.66 -4.69 2.25
N ILE A 179 -42.74 -5.51 2.76
CA ILE A 179 -42.98 -6.33 3.95
C ILE A 179 -43.12 -5.43 5.18
N GLU A 180 -42.31 -4.38 5.29
CA GLU A 180 -42.36 -3.40 6.38
C GLU A 180 -43.69 -2.61 6.34
N ILE A 181 -44.08 -2.08 5.18
CA ILE A 181 -45.39 -1.43 4.97
C ILE A 181 -46.55 -2.37 5.30
N TYR A 182 -46.49 -3.62 4.82
CA TYR A 182 -47.54 -4.62 5.09
C TYR A 182 -47.65 -4.94 6.59
N CYS A 183 -46.52 -5.10 7.28
CA CYS A 183 -46.48 -5.34 8.72
C CYS A 183 -47.01 -4.14 9.51
N ASP A 184 -46.67 -2.92 9.13
CA ASP A 184 -47.14 -1.68 9.77
C ASP A 184 -48.65 -1.47 9.60
N GLU A 185 -49.19 -1.70 8.40
CA GLU A 185 -50.64 -1.63 8.16
C GLU A 185 -51.40 -2.70 8.98
N LYS A 186 -50.88 -3.93 9.02
CA LYS A 186 -51.49 -5.02 9.82
C LYS A 186 -51.41 -4.75 11.32
N LEU A 187 -50.31 -4.21 11.83
CA LEU A 187 -50.16 -3.82 13.23
C LEU A 187 -51.13 -2.69 13.59
N LYS A 188 -51.21 -1.64 12.77
CA LYS A 188 -52.13 -0.52 12.98
C LYS A 188 -53.59 -0.97 13.02
N ALA A 189 -54.01 -1.82 12.07
CA ALA A 189 -55.36 -2.39 12.06
C ALA A 189 -55.66 -3.25 13.31
N LEU A 190 -54.66 -3.97 13.83
CA LEU A 190 -54.80 -4.76 15.05
C LEU A 190 -54.94 -3.88 16.31
N PHE A 191 -54.19 -2.78 16.37
CA PHE A 191 -54.28 -1.81 17.46
C PHE A 191 -55.58 -1.01 17.42
N ASP A 192 -56.00 -0.54 16.24
CA ASP A 192 -57.26 0.17 16.04
C ASP A 192 -58.46 -0.76 16.35
N GLY A 193 -58.42 -2.03 15.93
CA GLY A 193 -59.45 -3.01 16.28
C GLY A 193 -59.52 -3.32 17.78
N LYS A 194 -58.38 -3.41 18.47
CA LYS A 194 -58.34 -3.55 19.94
C LYS A 194 -58.83 -2.29 20.65
N ARG A 195 -58.50 -1.10 20.13
CA ARG A 195 -58.96 0.19 20.63
C ARG A 195 -60.47 0.35 20.49
N ILE A 196 -61.02 0.02 19.33
CA ILE A 196 -62.48 -0.02 19.10
C ILE A 196 -63.14 -1.01 20.08
N LYS A 197 -62.52 -2.16 20.35
CA LYS A 197 -63.07 -3.15 21.30
C LYS A 197 -63.04 -2.66 22.75
N LEU A 198 -62.00 -1.90 23.14
CA LEU A 198 -61.91 -1.21 24.43
C LEU A 198 -62.94 -0.08 24.53
N ASP A 199 -63.04 0.78 23.52
CA ASP A 199 -63.99 1.89 23.47
C ASP A 199 -65.45 1.38 23.50
N ILE A 200 -65.75 0.26 22.85
CA ILE A 200 -67.08 -0.39 22.92
C ILE A 200 -67.35 -0.93 24.33
N LEU A 201 -66.36 -1.50 25.01
CA LEU A 201 -66.50 -1.96 26.39
C LEU A 201 -66.70 -0.79 27.35
N GLU A 202 -65.91 0.28 27.24
CA GLU A 202 -66.07 1.50 28.04
C GLU A 202 -67.43 2.19 27.75
N ASN A 203 -67.87 2.24 26.49
CA ASN A 203 -69.18 2.78 26.12
C ASN A 203 -70.34 1.89 26.61
N TRP A 204 -70.16 0.56 26.67
CA TRP A 204 -71.16 -0.35 27.22
C TRP A 204 -71.22 -0.26 28.75
N GLU A 205 -70.09 -0.12 29.43
CA GLU A 205 -70.01 0.12 30.88
C GLU A 205 -70.64 1.47 31.26
N THR A 206 -70.36 2.54 30.51
CA THR A 206 -70.98 3.86 30.74
C THR A 206 -72.48 3.87 30.40
N ALA A 207 -72.92 3.21 29.33
CA ALA A 207 -74.35 3.08 29.01
C ALA A 207 -75.11 2.24 30.06
N ASN A 208 -74.50 1.19 30.60
CA ASN A 208 -75.09 0.42 31.70
C ASN A 208 -75.08 1.19 33.03
N PHE A 209 -74.04 2.00 33.30
CA PHE A 209 -74.00 2.89 34.46
C PHE A 209 -75.08 4.00 34.41
N VAL A 210 -75.33 4.56 33.22
CA VAL A 210 -76.40 5.54 33.01
C VAL A 210 -77.79 4.89 33.10
N ASN A 211 -78.00 3.68 32.57
CA ASN A 211 -79.28 2.98 32.68
C ASN A 211 -79.61 2.52 34.11
N THR A 212 -78.61 2.08 34.88
CA THR A 212 -78.81 1.73 36.30
C THR A 212 -79.08 2.95 37.17
N SER A 213 -78.54 4.12 36.81
CA SER A 213 -78.85 5.40 37.46
C SER A 213 -80.25 5.93 37.09
N ASN A 214 -80.69 5.77 35.84
CA ASN A 214 -82.01 6.23 35.37
C ASN A 214 -83.19 5.34 35.80
N CYS A 215 -82.96 4.04 36.02
CA CYS A 215 -83.99 3.15 36.59
C CYS A 215 -84.29 3.47 38.07
N ASN A 216 -83.36 4.10 38.80
CA ASN A 216 -83.61 4.54 40.18
C ASN A 216 -84.31 5.92 40.29
N LEU A 217 -84.48 6.66 39.18
CA LEU A 217 -85.12 7.98 39.18
C LEU A 217 -86.54 7.99 38.57
N LYS A 218 -87.03 6.88 38.02
CA LYS A 218 -88.43 6.75 37.52
C LYS A 218 -89.34 5.89 38.41
N CYS A 219 -88.87 5.48 39.58
CA CYS A 219 -89.70 4.89 40.64
C CYS A 219 -90.00 5.87 41.80
N LEU A 220 -89.56 7.13 41.71
CA LEU A 220 -89.88 8.20 42.67
C LEU A 220 -90.05 9.55 41.92
N ALA A 221 -91.31 9.95 41.73
CA ALA A 221 -91.82 11.30 41.41
C ALA A 221 -91.56 11.87 40.00
#